data_AF-A0A8J4H1G6-F1
#
_entry.id   AF-A0A8J4H1G6-F1
#
_cell.length_a   1.000
_cell.length_b   1.000
_cell.length_c   1.000
_cell.angle_alpha   90.00
_cell.angle_beta   90.00
_cell.angle_gamma   90.00
#
_symmetry.space_group_name_H-M   'P 1'
#
loop_
_entity.id
_entity.type
_entity.pdbx_description
1 polymer ?
#
loop_
_entity_poly.entity_id
_entity_poly.type
_entity_poly.pdbx_seq_one_letter_code
_entity_poly.pdbx_strand_id
1 'polypeptide(L)'
;PSQLSQACVDPFTYAYKKIEYRNPAERGRLYILYDINGPDGCLNDFQTAKAVCARDKLELAPQDDSKSLAAVSQLVRSRRVTSWLDGKTSESAGLCYLMSQEGFVHQQGCSQPVRFVCRGAAARP
;
A
#
# COMPACT_ATOMS: atom_id res chain seq x y z
N PRO A 1 -11.00 19.28 -28.62
CA PRO A 1 -11.56 19.25 -27.24
C PRO A 1 -10.53 18.66 -26.27
N SER A 2 -9.79 19.53 -25.60
CA SER A 2 -8.83 19.14 -24.56
C SER A 2 -9.59 18.58 -23.37
N GLN A 3 -9.51 17.26 -23.15
CA GLN A 3 -10.00 16.65 -21.91
C GLN A 3 -9.29 17.35 -20.75
N LEU A 4 -10.04 18.15 -19.98
CA LEU A 4 -9.61 18.62 -18.67
C LEU A 4 -9.29 17.36 -17.86
N SER A 5 -8.01 17.13 -17.58
CA SER A 5 -7.58 16.10 -16.66
C SER A 5 -8.27 16.37 -15.33
N GLN A 6 -9.21 15.52 -14.95
CA GLN A 6 -9.87 15.62 -13.65
C GLN A 6 -8.79 15.58 -12.56
N ALA A 7 -8.74 16.64 -11.76
CA ALA A 7 -7.72 16.78 -10.73
C ALA A 7 -7.95 15.72 -9.65
N CYS A 8 -6.88 15.06 -9.24
CA CYS A 8 -6.91 14.10 -8.14
C CYS A 8 -7.44 14.75 -6.86
N VAL A 9 -8.34 14.08 -6.15
CA VAL A 9 -8.69 14.46 -4.77
C VAL A 9 -7.47 14.30 -3.87
N ASP A 10 -7.33 15.20 -2.89
CA ASP A 10 -6.27 15.13 -1.90
C ASP A 10 -6.25 13.74 -1.22
N PRO A 11 -5.13 12.98 -1.29
CA PRO A 11 -5.03 11.65 -0.72
C PRO A 11 -5.28 11.61 0.80
N PHE A 12 -5.09 12.73 1.51
CA PHE A 12 -5.37 12.81 2.94
C PHE A 12 -6.85 12.97 3.28
N THR A 13 -7.70 13.28 2.29
CA THR A 13 -9.16 13.41 2.48
C THR A 13 -9.96 12.43 1.59
N TYR A 14 -9.30 11.79 0.63
CA TYR A 14 -9.92 10.82 -0.25
C TYR A 14 -10.50 9.61 0.51
N ALA A 15 -11.73 9.23 0.16
CA ALA A 15 -12.43 8.10 0.74
C ALA A 15 -12.02 6.78 0.04
N TYR A 16 -10.86 6.24 0.40
CA TYR A 16 -10.37 4.97 -0.14
C TYR A 16 -11.35 3.81 0.07
N LYS A 17 -11.42 2.91 -0.92
CA LYS A 17 -12.00 1.59 -0.74
C LYS A 17 -11.03 0.74 0.07
N LYS A 18 -11.31 0.62 1.36
CA LYS A 18 -10.51 -0.16 2.31
C LYS A 18 -10.92 -1.62 2.28
N ILE A 19 -9.94 -2.50 2.11
CA ILE A 19 -10.16 -3.95 2.09
C ILE A 19 -9.31 -4.58 3.18
N GLU A 20 -9.96 -5.13 4.18
CA GLU A 20 -9.31 -5.68 5.36
C GLU A 20 -8.95 -7.16 5.20
N TYR A 21 -7.83 -7.54 5.78
CA TYR A 21 -7.40 -8.91 5.98
C TYR A 21 -6.79 -9.05 7.38
N ARG A 22 -7.28 -10.02 8.16
CA ARG A 22 -6.71 -10.37 9.46
C ARG A 22 -5.80 -11.57 9.29
N ASN A 23 -4.50 -11.38 9.53
CA ASN A 23 -3.51 -12.43 9.33
C ASN A 23 -3.53 -13.42 10.52
N PRO A 24 -4.01 -14.67 10.33
CA PRO A 24 -4.06 -15.64 11.42
C PRO A 24 -2.67 -16.06 11.91
N ALA A 25 -1.65 -16.02 11.04
CA ALA A 25 -0.26 -16.34 11.40
C ALA A 25 0.40 -15.27 12.31
N GLU A 26 -0.27 -14.12 12.47
CA GLU A 26 0.17 -13.00 13.29
C GLU A 26 -0.93 -12.59 14.29
N ARG A 27 -1.54 -13.55 14.97
CA ARG A 27 -2.56 -13.32 16.02
C ARG A 27 -3.71 -12.40 15.56
N GLY A 28 -4.13 -12.53 14.30
CA GLY A 28 -5.22 -11.73 13.74
C GLY A 28 -4.86 -10.29 13.42
N ARG A 29 -3.56 -9.96 13.32
CA ARG A 29 -3.09 -8.61 12.99
C ARG A 29 -3.72 -8.12 11.69
N LEU A 30 -4.16 -6.86 11.71
CA LEU A 30 -4.90 -6.24 10.63
C LEU A 30 -3.97 -5.73 9.53
N TYR A 31 -4.30 -6.07 8.29
CA TYR A 31 -3.75 -5.51 7.06
C TYR A 31 -4.90 -4.91 6.27
N ILE A 32 -4.70 -3.74 5.67
CA ILE A 32 -5.73 -3.03 4.91
C ILE A 32 -5.12 -2.60 3.58
N LEU A 33 -5.70 -3.08 2.48
CA LEU A 33 -5.41 -2.56 1.14
C LEU A 33 -6.23 -1.28 0.91
N TYR A 34 -5.55 -0.21 0.56
CA TYR A 34 -6.15 1.08 0.18
C TYR A 34 -6.29 1.10 -1.34
N ASP A 35 -7.50 0.81 -1.81
CA ASP A 35 -7.87 0.82 -3.22
C ASP A 35 -8.61 2.13 -3.58
N ILE A 36 -8.63 2.47 -4.86
CA ILE A 36 -9.38 3.61 -5.40
C ILE A 36 -10.73 3.11 -5.94
N ASN A 37 -11.80 3.87 -5.68
CA ASN A 37 -13.16 3.56 -6.11
C ASN A 37 -13.85 4.78 -6.75
N GLY A 38 -13.26 5.33 -7.80
CA GLY A 38 -13.93 6.39 -8.54
C GLY A 38 -13.01 7.10 -9.52
N PRO A 39 -13.58 7.95 -10.39
CA PRO A 39 -12.81 8.71 -11.37
C PRO A 39 -11.89 9.78 -10.73
N ASP A 40 -12.18 10.19 -9.49
CA ASP A 40 -11.46 11.24 -8.76
C ASP A 40 -10.31 10.72 -7.88
N GLY A 41 -10.23 9.40 -7.71
CA GLY A 41 -9.24 8.75 -6.86
C GLY A 41 -7.95 8.47 -7.62
N CYS A 42 -6.84 8.94 -7.09
CA CYS A 42 -5.52 8.69 -7.67
C CYS A 42 -4.70 7.69 -6.87
N LEU A 43 -3.94 6.88 -7.60
CA LEU A 43 -2.91 6.04 -7.02
C LEU A 43 -1.76 6.92 -6.52
N ASN A 44 -1.06 6.45 -5.49
CA ASN A 44 -0.19 7.30 -4.69
C ASN A 44 1.26 6.85 -4.82
N ASP A 45 2.17 7.82 -4.76
CA ASP A 45 3.59 7.54 -4.58
C ASP A 45 3.87 6.93 -3.21
N PHE A 46 5.11 6.45 -3.03
CA PHE A 46 5.53 5.76 -1.82
C PHE A 46 5.41 6.64 -0.56
N GLN A 47 5.81 7.92 -0.64
CA GLN A 47 5.82 8.82 0.52
C GLN A 47 4.40 9.15 0.97
N THR A 48 3.52 9.41 0.01
CA THR A 48 2.09 9.64 0.24
C THR A 48 1.44 8.40 0.84
N ALA A 49 1.71 7.20 0.30
CA ALA A 49 1.22 5.95 0.87
C ALA A 49 1.64 5.77 2.34
N LYS A 50 2.91 6.03 2.65
CA LYS A 50 3.45 5.96 4.02
C LYS A 50 2.77 6.96 4.95
N ALA A 51 2.57 8.20 4.49
CA ALA A 51 1.91 9.25 5.25
C ALA A 51 0.41 8.94 5.50
N VAL A 52 -0.30 8.37 4.53
CA VAL A 52 -1.70 7.94 4.69
C VAL A 52 -1.83 6.82 5.71
N CYS A 53 -0.93 5.82 5.69
CA CYS A 53 -0.91 4.79 6.73
C CYS A 53 -0.69 5.42 8.12
N ALA A 54 0.29 6.33 8.24
CA ALA A 54 0.62 7.00 9.50
C ALA A 54 -0.55 7.84 10.04
N ARG A 55 -1.27 8.58 9.17
CA ARG A 55 -2.49 9.32 9.52
C ARG A 55 -3.53 8.41 10.18
N ASP A 56 -3.69 7.19 9.66
CA ASP A 56 -4.64 6.20 10.16
C ASP A 56 -4.11 5.41 11.37
N LYS A 57 -2.96 5.82 11.95
CA LYS A 57 -2.26 5.14 13.05
C LYS A 57 -1.85 3.70 12.70
N LEU A 58 -1.54 3.49 11.42
CA LEU A 58 -1.00 2.26 10.85
C LEU A 58 0.42 2.52 10.33
N GLU A 59 1.10 1.47 9.92
CA GLU A 59 2.38 1.55 9.22
C GLU A 59 2.23 0.96 7.82
N LEU A 60 3.08 1.34 6.87
CA LEU A 60 3.13 0.65 5.59
C LEU A 60 3.64 -0.79 5.82
N ALA A 61 3.03 -1.78 5.18
CA ALA A 61 3.36 -3.18 5.45
C ALA A 61 4.83 -3.48 5.10
N PRO A 62 5.63 -4.06 6.02
CA PRO A 62 7.06 -4.24 5.79
C PRO A 62 7.36 -5.37 4.80
N GLN A 63 8.46 -5.22 4.06
CA GLN A 63 8.99 -6.20 3.11
C GLN A 63 9.89 -7.27 3.75
N ASP A 64 10.50 -6.98 4.91
CA ASP A 64 11.44 -7.87 5.61
C ASP A 64 10.77 -8.83 6.61
N ASP A 65 9.44 -8.91 6.58
CA ASP A 65 8.64 -9.80 7.42
C ASP A 65 7.84 -10.78 6.54
N SER A 66 8.14 -12.07 6.65
CA SER A 66 7.51 -13.11 5.84
C SER A 66 6.00 -13.24 6.07
N LYS A 67 5.51 -12.95 7.28
CA LYS A 67 4.07 -12.97 7.60
C LYS A 67 3.38 -11.76 6.99
N SER A 68 4.05 -10.61 6.98
CA SER A 68 3.62 -9.41 6.27
C SER A 68 3.53 -9.68 4.77
N LEU A 69 4.58 -10.23 4.15
CA LEU A 69 4.58 -10.55 2.72
C LEU A 69 3.45 -11.52 2.35
N ALA A 70 3.20 -12.54 3.16
CA ALA A 70 2.09 -13.47 2.92
C ALA A 70 0.73 -12.75 2.98
N ALA A 71 0.53 -11.87 3.96
CA ALA A 71 -0.70 -11.09 4.09
C ALA A 71 -0.90 -10.11 2.93
N VAL A 72 0.16 -9.38 2.55
CA VAL A 72 0.15 -8.47 1.39
C VAL A 72 -0.14 -9.27 0.13
N SER A 73 0.53 -10.40 -0.10
CA SER A 73 0.30 -11.29 -1.24
C SER A 73 -1.17 -11.70 -1.34
N GLN A 74 -1.83 -12.01 -0.22
CA GLN A 74 -3.27 -12.33 -0.26
C GLN A 74 -4.14 -11.16 -0.65
N LEU A 75 -3.84 -9.94 -0.21
CA LEU A 75 -4.59 -8.75 -0.62
C LEU A 75 -4.33 -8.39 -2.09
N VAL A 76 -3.07 -8.44 -2.51
CA VAL A 76 -2.53 -7.92 -3.77
C VAL A 76 -2.79 -8.88 -4.93
N ARG A 77 -2.38 -10.15 -4.82
CA ARG A 77 -2.50 -11.13 -5.92
C ARG A 77 -3.94 -11.47 -6.24
N SER A 78 -4.77 -11.66 -5.21
CA SER A 78 -6.19 -11.99 -5.40
C SER A 78 -6.97 -10.89 -6.13
N ARG A 79 -6.43 -9.67 -6.16
CA ARG A 79 -7.02 -8.49 -6.82
C ARG A 79 -6.26 -8.04 -8.05
N ARG A 80 -5.14 -8.69 -8.39
CA ARG A 80 -4.25 -8.33 -9.50
C ARG A 80 -3.85 -6.85 -9.48
N VAL A 81 -3.42 -6.37 -8.33
CA VAL A 81 -2.94 -4.99 -8.16
C VAL A 81 -1.47 -4.97 -7.78
N THR A 82 -0.79 -3.83 -7.93
CA THR A 82 0.56 -3.62 -7.39
C THR A 82 0.47 -2.75 -6.14
N SER A 83 1.29 -3.01 -5.12
CA SER A 83 1.24 -2.23 -3.87
C SER A 83 2.60 -1.94 -3.23
N TRP A 84 2.76 -0.74 -2.70
CA TRP A 84 3.94 -0.34 -1.92
C TRP A 84 4.12 -1.19 -0.66
N LEU A 85 5.38 -1.42 -0.29
CA LEU A 85 5.87 -2.09 0.92
C LEU A 85 6.90 -1.21 1.62
N ASP A 86 6.93 -1.21 2.95
CA ASP A 86 7.96 -0.50 3.71
C ASP A 86 9.27 -1.28 3.73
N GLY A 87 10.38 -0.55 3.81
CA GLY A 87 11.72 -1.13 3.87
C GLY A 87 12.78 -0.03 3.71
N LYS A 88 14.02 -0.34 4.09
CA LYS A 88 15.14 0.57 3.85
C LYS A 88 15.31 0.74 2.35
N THR A 89 15.00 1.93 1.84
CA THR A 89 15.34 2.30 0.48
C THR A 89 16.86 2.23 0.34
N SER A 90 17.36 1.72 -0.77
CA SER A 90 18.78 1.91 -1.08
C SER A 90 18.95 3.40 -1.31
N GLU A 91 19.49 4.11 -0.32
CA GLU A 91 19.61 5.58 -0.33
C GLU A 91 20.41 6.07 -1.55
N SER A 92 21.29 5.23 -2.10
CA SER A 92 22.06 5.52 -3.31
C SER A 92 21.28 5.37 -4.62
N ALA A 93 20.12 4.70 -4.62
CA ALA A 93 19.35 4.39 -5.84
C ALA A 93 17.97 5.06 -5.90
N GLY A 94 17.44 5.57 -4.78
CA GLY A 94 16.12 6.21 -4.76
C GLY A 94 14.97 5.26 -5.12
N LEU A 95 15.14 3.96 -4.84
CA LEU A 95 14.16 2.92 -5.14
C LEU A 95 13.37 2.52 -3.88
N CYS A 96 12.08 2.27 -4.08
CA CYS A 96 11.13 1.85 -3.06
C CYS A 96 10.62 0.43 -3.34
N TYR A 97 10.31 -0.32 -2.29
CA TYR A 97 9.83 -1.69 -2.41
C TYR A 97 8.35 -1.73 -2.75
N LEU A 98 7.97 -2.57 -3.71
CA LEU A 98 6.59 -2.90 -3.98
C LEU A 98 6.40 -4.40 -4.19
N MET A 99 5.18 -4.87 -4.02
CA MET A 99 4.75 -6.20 -4.46
C MET A 99 3.93 -6.05 -5.75
N SER A 100 4.33 -6.77 -6.80
CA SER A 100 3.61 -6.83 -8.06
C SER A 100 2.28 -7.57 -7.94
N GLN A 101 1.42 -7.42 -8.96
CA GLN A 101 0.17 -8.17 -9.08
C GLN A 101 0.34 -9.68 -9.13
N GLU A 102 1.50 -10.18 -9.54
CA GLU A 102 1.86 -11.60 -9.53
C GLU A 102 2.33 -12.08 -8.15
N GLY A 103 2.63 -11.17 -7.22
CA GLY A 103 3.05 -11.47 -5.85
C GLY A 103 4.56 -11.43 -5.63
N PHE A 104 5.33 -10.86 -6.55
CA PHE A 104 6.77 -10.75 -6.43
C PHE A 104 7.17 -9.40 -5.86
N VAL A 105 8.20 -9.39 -5.01
CA VAL A 105 8.76 -8.16 -4.46
C VAL A 105 9.80 -7.58 -5.43
N HIS A 106 9.67 -6.29 -5.73
CA HIS A 106 10.59 -5.55 -6.58
C HIS A 106 10.97 -4.21 -5.94
N GLN A 107 12.06 -3.63 -6.44
CA GLN A 107 12.42 -2.24 -6.20
C GLN A 107 12.07 -1.42 -7.45
N GLN A 108 11.40 -0.29 -7.26
CA GLN A 108 10.93 0.59 -8.33
C GLN A 108 11.07 2.06 -7.93
N GLY A 109 11.04 2.98 -8.90
CA GLY A 109 11.08 4.41 -8.61
C GLY A 109 9.93 4.83 -7.69
N CYS A 110 10.23 5.55 -6.62
CA CYS A 110 9.27 5.84 -5.54
C CYS A 110 8.06 6.68 -5.96
N SER A 111 8.11 7.34 -7.12
CA SER A 111 7.01 8.16 -7.69
C SER A 111 5.97 7.36 -8.47
N GLN A 112 6.08 6.02 -8.55
CA GLN A 112 5.11 5.22 -9.30
C GLN A 112 3.70 5.30 -8.68
N PRO A 113 2.66 5.51 -9.49
CA PRO A 113 1.29 5.56 -9.00
C PRO A 113 0.77 4.14 -8.80
N VAL A 114 0.86 3.62 -7.58
CA VAL A 114 0.32 2.28 -7.22
C VAL A 114 -0.53 2.33 -5.95
N ARG A 115 -1.13 1.18 -5.58
CA ARG A 115 -1.87 1.04 -4.32
C ARG A 115 -0.89 0.81 -3.17
N PHE A 116 -1.41 0.65 -1.97
CA PHE A 116 -0.58 0.36 -0.80
C PHE A 116 -1.36 -0.44 0.24
N VAL A 117 -0.62 -1.21 1.04
CA VAL A 117 -1.18 -1.99 2.14
C VAL A 117 -0.63 -1.44 3.45
N CYS A 118 -1.53 -0.98 4.32
CA CYS A 118 -1.17 -0.60 5.68
C CYS A 118 -1.35 -1.78 6.65
N ARG A 119 -0.51 -1.86 7.67
CA ARG A 119 -0.53 -2.83 8.76
C ARG A 119 -0.85 -2.13 10.07
N GLY A 120 -1.78 -2.68 10.84
CA GLY A 120 -2.09 -2.18 12.19
C GLY A 120 -1.05 -2.56 13.23
N ALA A 121 -1.17 -2.04 14.45
CA ALA A 121 -0.39 -2.55 15.58
C ALA A 121 -0.73 -4.03 15.85
N ALA A 122 0.21 -4.78 16.43
CA ALA A 122 -0.11 -6.10 16.95
C ALA A 122 -1.22 -5.96 18.00
N ALA A 123 -2.19 -6.87 18.01
CA ALA A 123 -3.13 -6.94 19.13
C ALA A 123 -2.30 -7.11 20.41
N ARG A 124 -2.51 -6.21 21.40
CA ARG A 124 -1.86 -6.36 22.72
C ARG A 124 -2.28 -7.72 23.29
N PRO A 125 -1.35 -8.48 23.91
CA PRO A 125 -1.65 -9.76 24.54
C PRO A 125 -2.66 -9.60 25.67
#